data_AF-A0A9J5YNG0-F1
#
_entry.id   AF-A0A9J5YNG0-F1
#
_cell.length_a   1.000
_cell.length_b   1.000
_cell.length_c   1.000
_cell.angle_alpha   90.00
_cell.angle_beta   90.00
_cell.angle_gamma   90.00
#
_symmetry.space_group_name_H-M   'P 1'
#
loop_
_entity.id
_entity.type
_entity.pdbx_description
1 polymer ?
#
loop_
_entity_poly.entity_id
_entity_poly.type
_entity_poly.pdbx_seq_one_letter_code
_entity_poly.pdbx_strand_id
1 'polypeptide(L)'
;MQAIASMMKKRITMPLHLMYDGQDPNLFEHFSAIFQKQDIYTSRHYAEMLEFFITRWELEKLEGLTEEAKPAQDFVCQLPRKIRRLENRAKKLESRQVKFSWIFNKSLSV
;
A
#
# COMPACT_ATOMS: atom_id res chain seq x y z
N MET A 1 -6.12 18.65 -6.86
CA MET A 1 -6.66 17.91 -5.70
C MET A 1 -7.49 16.68 -6.09
N GLN A 2 -8.55 16.82 -6.89
CA GLN A 2 -9.49 15.72 -7.20
C GLN A 2 -8.84 14.45 -7.78
N ALA A 3 -7.89 14.60 -8.71
CA ALA A 3 -7.18 13.45 -9.28
C ALA A 3 -6.41 12.64 -8.23
N ILE A 4 -5.72 13.33 -7.30
CA ILE A 4 -4.98 12.69 -6.19
C ILE A 4 -5.95 11.92 -5.31
N ALA A 5 -7.06 12.54 -4.90
CA ALA A 5 -8.09 11.88 -4.10
C ALA A 5 -8.73 10.68 -4.83
N SER A 6 -8.96 10.79 -6.14
CA SER A 6 -9.47 9.69 -6.97
C SER A 6 -8.51 8.49 -6.98
N MET A 7 -7.21 8.73 -7.19
CA MET A 7 -6.19 7.68 -7.12
C MET A 7 -6.10 7.07 -5.72
N MET A 8 -6.16 7.88 -4.67
CA MET A 8 -6.12 7.41 -3.29
C MET A 8 -7.36 6.57 -2.91
N LYS A 9 -8.55 6.91 -3.42
CA LYS A 9 -9.77 6.10 -3.26
C LYS A 9 -9.65 4.75 -3.96
N LYS A 10 -9.02 4.70 -5.14
CA LYS A 10 -8.76 3.45 -5.88
C LYS A 10 -7.65 2.60 -5.28
N ARG A 11 -6.85 3.18 -4.37
CA ARG A 11 -5.55 2.66 -3.89
C ARG A 11 -4.53 2.60 -5.03
N ILE A 12 -3.27 2.81 -4.71
CA ILE A 12 -2.21 2.62 -5.69
C ILE A 12 -1.92 1.12 -5.78
N THR A 13 -2.49 0.49 -6.79
CA THR A 13 -2.26 -0.92 -7.08
C THR A 13 -0.82 -1.12 -7.52
N MET A 14 -0.14 -2.10 -6.93
CA MET A 14 1.23 -2.45 -7.32
C MET A 14 1.26 -2.91 -8.80
N PRO A 15 2.23 -2.47 -9.62
CA PRO A 15 2.29 -2.87 -11.03
C PRO A 15 2.32 -4.39 -11.22
N LEU A 16 2.99 -5.10 -10.32
CA LEU A 16 3.15 -6.56 -10.34
C LEU A 16 2.00 -7.34 -9.66
N HIS A 17 0.85 -6.71 -9.37
CA HIS A 17 -0.25 -7.37 -8.66
C HIS A 17 -0.88 -8.57 -9.38
N LEU A 18 -0.65 -8.71 -10.69
CA LEU A 18 -1.08 -9.85 -11.52
C LEU A 18 0.04 -10.85 -11.81
N MET A 19 1.11 -10.81 -11.02
CA MET A 19 2.26 -11.71 -11.18
C MET A 19 1.83 -13.18 -11.04
N TYR A 20 2.27 -14.00 -12.00
CA TYR A 20 1.95 -15.42 -12.10
C TYR A 20 3.14 -16.18 -12.67
N ASP A 21 3.48 -17.33 -12.10
CA ASP A 21 4.61 -18.17 -12.52
C ASP A 21 4.20 -19.44 -13.28
N GLY A 22 2.91 -19.60 -13.57
CA GLY A 22 2.37 -20.81 -14.19
C GLY A 22 1.86 -21.87 -13.21
N GLN A 23 2.05 -21.67 -11.89
CA GLN A 23 1.69 -22.66 -10.86
C GLN A 23 0.88 -22.05 -9.71
N ASP A 24 1.28 -20.88 -9.23
CA ASP A 24 0.68 -20.25 -8.05
C ASP A 24 -0.21 -19.07 -8.43
N PRO A 25 -1.55 -19.20 -8.36
CA PRO A 25 -2.47 -18.11 -8.71
C PRO A 25 -2.42 -16.93 -7.72
N ASN A 26 -1.85 -17.12 -6.53
CA ASN A 26 -1.74 -16.10 -5.48
C ASN A 26 -0.30 -15.63 -5.29
N LEU A 27 0.55 -15.79 -6.31
CA LEU A 27 1.98 -15.53 -6.23
C LEU A 27 2.32 -14.10 -5.73
N PHE A 28 1.57 -13.09 -6.17
CA PHE A 28 1.75 -11.72 -5.66
C PHE A 28 1.45 -11.58 -4.16
N GLU A 29 0.41 -12.24 -3.66
CA GLU A 29 0.09 -12.24 -2.23
C GLU A 29 1.21 -12.91 -1.42
N HIS A 30 1.67 -14.09 -1.85
CA HIS A 30 2.76 -14.79 -1.18
C HIS A 30 4.08 -14.01 -1.22
N PHE A 31 4.40 -13.41 -2.36
CA PHE A 31 5.58 -12.56 -2.52
C PHE A 31 5.51 -11.30 -1.64
N SER A 32 4.37 -10.60 -1.64
CA SER A 32 4.18 -9.40 -0.84
C SER A 32 4.22 -9.69 0.66
N ALA A 33 3.78 -10.87 1.11
CA ALA A 33 3.91 -11.30 2.50
C ALA A 33 5.37 -11.45 2.94
N ILE A 34 6.26 -11.96 2.08
CA ILE A 34 7.72 -11.97 2.35
C ILE A 34 8.24 -10.55 2.52
N PHE A 35 7.87 -9.63 1.62
CA PHE A 35 8.31 -8.23 1.69
C PHE A 35 7.83 -7.56 2.97
N GLN A 36 6.60 -7.85 3.36
CA GLN A 36 6.02 -7.33 4.59
C GLN A 36 6.74 -7.87 5.83
N LYS A 37 7.07 -9.15 5.84
CA LYS A 37 7.79 -9.81 6.94
C LYS A 37 9.25 -9.35 7.06
N GLN A 38 9.91 -9.06 5.95
CA GLN A 38 11.28 -8.55 5.90
C GLN A 38 11.37 -7.02 6.08
N ASP A 39 10.24 -6.34 6.31
CA ASP A 39 10.12 -4.88 6.39
C ASP A 39 10.73 -4.14 5.17
N ILE A 40 10.70 -4.75 3.98
CA ILE A 40 11.23 -4.15 2.74
C ILE A 40 10.21 -3.17 2.15
N TYR A 41 8.96 -3.60 2.07
CA TYR A 41 7.85 -2.77 1.59
C TYR A 41 6.58 -3.17 2.33
N THR A 42 6.07 -2.26 3.14
CA THR A 42 5.00 -2.53 4.10
C THR A 42 3.93 -1.44 4.01
N SER A 43 2.79 -1.67 4.67
CA SER A 43 1.76 -0.63 4.77
C SER A 43 2.27 0.66 5.45
N ARG A 44 3.27 0.56 6.34
CA ARG A 44 3.98 1.70 6.93
C ARG A 44 4.65 2.55 5.86
N HIS A 45 5.46 1.91 5.01
CA HIS A 45 6.15 2.60 3.91
C HIS A 45 5.16 3.28 2.95
N TYR A 46 4.02 2.65 2.68
CA TYR A 46 2.96 3.28 1.88
C TYR A 46 2.41 4.56 2.53
N ALA A 47 2.18 4.56 3.85
CA ALA A 47 1.74 5.76 4.58
C ALA A 47 2.82 6.86 4.59
N GLU A 48 4.09 6.49 4.77
CA GLU A 48 5.23 7.41 4.77
C GLU A 48 5.44 8.08 3.41
N MET A 49 5.38 7.32 2.31
CA MET A 49 5.44 7.90 0.96
C MET A 49 4.30 8.87 0.70
N LEU A 50 3.07 8.54 1.14
CA LEU A 50 1.94 9.43 0.99
C LEU A 50 2.12 10.73 1.78
N GLU A 51 2.57 10.64 3.02
CA GLU A 51 2.88 11.81 3.87
C GLU A 51 3.98 12.66 3.23
N PHE A 52 5.04 12.05 2.70
CA PHE A 52 6.09 12.74 1.95
C PHE A 52 5.53 13.56 0.79
N PHE A 53 4.66 12.98 -0.05
CA PHE A 53 4.08 13.71 -1.19
C PHE A 53 3.10 14.81 -0.76
N ILE A 54 2.33 14.59 0.30
CA ILE A 54 1.43 15.61 0.88
C ILE A 54 2.26 16.82 1.33
N THR A 55 3.36 16.60 2.06
CA THR A 55 4.25 17.68 2.50
C THR A 55 5.00 18.32 1.32
N ARG A 56 5.56 17.51 0.41
CA ARG A 56 6.40 17.99 -0.70
C ARG A 56 5.64 18.88 -1.68
N TRP A 57 4.35 18.62 -1.87
CA TRP A 57 3.47 19.42 -2.71
C TRP A 57 2.61 20.42 -1.92
N GLU A 58 2.84 20.53 -0.61
CA GLU A 58 2.11 21.43 0.29
C GLU A 58 0.58 21.31 0.17
N LEU A 59 0.09 20.08 0.03
CA LEU A 59 -1.31 19.83 -0.28
C LEU A 59 -2.28 20.36 0.79
N GLU A 60 -1.84 20.45 2.05
CA GLU A 60 -2.61 21.03 3.16
C GLU A 60 -2.74 22.54 3.06
N LYS A 61 -1.80 23.23 2.40
CA LYS A 61 -1.77 24.69 2.26
C LYS A 61 -2.40 25.19 0.96
N LEU A 62 -2.95 24.29 0.14
CA LEU A 62 -3.62 24.68 -1.09
C LEU A 62 -4.91 25.45 -0.76
N GLU A 63 -4.92 26.72 -1.16
CA GLU A 63 -6.07 27.62 -1.05
C GLU A 63 -6.79 27.77 -2.40
N GLY A 64 -7.94 28.47 -2.42
CA GLY A 64 -8.70 28.71 -3.66
C GLY A 64 -9.36 27.45 -4.25
N LEU A 65 -9.48 26.37 -3.47
CA LEU A 65 -10.16 25.15 -3.89
C LEU A 65 -11.67 25.36 -3.97
N THR A 66 -12.30 24.76 -4.99
CA THR A 66 -13.75 24.68 -5.10
C THR A 66 -14.35 23.89 -3.92
N GLU A 67 -15.63 24.11 -3.64
CA GLU A 67 -16.37 23.40 -2.57
C GLU A 67 -16.28 21.86 -2.73
N GLU A 68 -16.21 21.35 -3.96
CA GLU A 68 -16.04 19.91 -4.23
C GLU A 68 -14.61 19.40 -3.98
N ALA A 69 -13.61 20.28 -4.05
CA ALA A 69 -12.21 19.93 -3.90
C ALA A 69 -11.73 19.99 -2.44
N LYS A 70 -12.41 20.74 -1.57
CA LYS A 70 -12.10 20.81 -0.12
C LYS A 70 -12.22 19.43 0.58
N PRO A 71 -13.33 18.66 0.42
CA PRO A 71 -13.41 17.31 0.99
C PRO A 71 -12.34 16.35 0.45
N ALA A 72 -11.89 16.56 -0.79
CA ALA A 72 -10.82 15.77 -1.39
C ALA A 72 -9.46 16.07 -0.74
N GLN A 73 -9.19 17.33 -0.40
CA GLN A 73 -8.01 17.74 0.36
C GLN A 73 -8.01 17.12 1.75
N ASP A 74 -9.10 17.26 2.50
CA ASP A 74 -9.24 16.67 3.84
C ASP A 74 -9.05 15.15 3.82
N PHE A 75 -9.67 14.48 2.84
CA PHE A 75 -9.53 13.05 2.67
C PHE A 75 -8.07 12.62 2.46
N VAL A 76 -7.35 13.29 1.54
CA VAL A 76 -5.97 12.96 1.22
C VAL A 76 -5.06 13.22 2.42
N CYS A 77 -5.17 14.38 3.07
CA CYS A 77 -4.28 14.79 4.16
C CYS A 77 -4.48 13.92 5.43
N GLN A 78 -5.70 13.41 5.65
CA GLN A 78 -5.97 12.50 6.77
C GLN A 78 -5.62 11.03 6.49
N LEU A 79 -5.35 10.67 5.23
CA LEU A 79 -5.21 9.28 4.81
C LEU A 79 -3.98 8.56 5.42
N PRO A 80 -2.77 9.17 5.52
CA PRO A 80 -1.62 8.52 6.16
C PRO A 80 -1.92 8.04 7.58
N ARG A 81 -2.60 8.86 8.38
CA ARG A 81 -3.00 8.52 9.75
C ARG A 81 -3.98 7.34 9.79
N LYS A 82 -4.90 7.25 8.83
CA LYS A 82 -5.85 6.12 8.72
C LYS A 82 -5.12 4.82 8.37
N ILE A 83 -4.16 4.86 7.43
CA ILE A 83 -3.39 3.69 7.01
C ILE A 83 -2.57 3.13 8.19
N ARG A 84 -1.84 3.99 8.92
CA ARG A 84 -1.07 3.57 10.11
C ARG A 84 -1.92 2.86 11.17
N ARG A 85 -3.15 3.34 11.40
CA ARG A 85 -4.10 2.69 12.34
C ARG A 85 -4.56 1.31 11.88
N LEU A 86 -4.76 1.12 10.58
CA LEU A 86 -5.17 -0.16 10.00
C LEU A 86 -4.03 -1.18 10.03
N GLU A 87 -2.81 -0.75 9.72
CA GLU A 87 -1.62 -1.61 9.78
C GLU A 87 -1.43 -2.23 11.17
N ASN A 88 -1.55 -1.43 12.24
CA ASN A 88 -1.40 -1.91 13.61
C ASN A 88 -2.41 -3.03 13.98
N ARG A 89 -3.53 -3.13 13.26
CA ARG A 89 -4.53 -4.21 13.45
C ARG A 89 -4.22 -5.46 12.62
N ALA A 90 -3.53 -5.31 11.49
CA ALA A 90 -3.28 -6.38 10.52
C ALA A 90 -2.07 -7.29 10.87
N LYS A 91 -1.21 -6.90 11.82
CA LYS A 91 -0.02 -7.67 12.26
C LYS A 91 -0.32 -9.03 12.95
N LYS A 92 -1.55 -9.55 12.84
CA LYS A 92 -2.02 -10.81 13.46
C LYS A 92 -2.28 -11.93 12.43
N LEU A 93 -1.52 -12.01 11.35
CA LEU A 93 -1.61 -13.17 10.44
C LEU A 93 -0.62 -14.26 10.86
N GLU A 94 -1.11 -15.49 10.96
CA GLU A 94 -0.29 -16.68 11.22
C GLU A 94 0.64 -16.95 10.05
N SER A 95 1.88 -17.33 10.35
CA SER A 95 2.88 -17.64 9.33
C SER A 95 2.55 -18.97 8.64
N ARG A 96 2.55 -18.99 7.30
CA ARG A 96 2.36 -20.22 6.51
C ARG A 96 3.60 -20.54 5.68
N GLN A 97 3.80 -21.83 5.36
CA GLN A 97 4.89 -22.26 4.48
C GLN A 97 4.38 -22.30 3.04
N VAL A 98 5.04 -21.56 2.15
CA VAL A 98 4.69 -21.50 0.71
C VAL A 98 5.92 -21.84 -0.12
N LYS A 99 5.75 -22.65 -1.16
CA LYS A 99 6.82 -22.99 -2.12
C LYS A 99 6.89 -21.95 -3.21
N PHE A 100 8.10 -21.55 -3.58
CA PHE A 100 8.33 -20.59 -4.67
C PHE A 100 9.11 -21.24 -5.81
N SER A 101 8.58 -21.17 -7.04
CA SER A 101 9.23 -21.72 -8.24
C SER A 101 10.59 -21.08 -8.53
N TRP A 102 10.75 -19.78 -8.24
CA TRP A 102 11.97 -19.00 -8.46
C TRP A 102 13.19 -19.51 -7.67
N ILE A 103 12.96 -20.28 -6.61
CA ILE A 103 14.00 -20.88 -5.77
C ILE A 103 13.90 -22.40 -5.75
N PHE A 104 13.57 -23.00 -6.90
CA PHE A 104 13.51 -24.45 -7.08
C PHE A 104 12.50 -25.13 -6.14
N ASN A 105 11.33 -24.52 -5.96
CA ASN A 105 10.24 -25.03 -5.10
C ASN A 105 10.61 -25.20 -3.62
N LYS A 106 11.62 -24.47 -3.14
CA LYS A 106 11.90 -24.38 -1.70
C LYS A 106 10.76 -23.65 -0.99
N SER A 107 10.43 -24.12 0.22
CA SER A 107 9.41 -23.51 1.08
C SER A 107 10.00 -22.34 1.86
N LEU A 108 9.29 -21.22 1.87
CA LEU A 108 9.56 -20.06 2.73
C LEU A 108 8.36 -19.79 3.63
N SER A 109 8.65 -19.27 4.81
CA SER A 109 7.62 -18.81 5.75
C SER A 109 7.18 -17.40 5.36
N VAL A 110 5.96 -17.29 4.84
CA VAL A 110 5.29 -16.04 4.51
C VAL A 110 4.31 -15.63 5.60
#